data_AF-A0A7J6PVL2-F1
#
_entry.id   AF-A0A7J6PVL2-F1
#
_cell.length_a   1.000
_cell.length_b   1.000
_cell.length_c   1.000
_cell.angle_alpha   90.00
_cell.angle_beta   90.00
_cell.angle_gamma   90.00
#
_symmetry.space_group_name_H-M   'P 1'
#
loop_
_entity.id
_entity.type
_entity.pdbx_description
1 polymer ?
#
loop_
_entity_poly.entity_id
_entity_poly.type
_entity_poly.pdbx_seq_one_letter_code
_entity_poly.pdbx_strand_id
1 'polypeptide(L)'
;MRNLQMDPAKIAPLHTLSEGDGVKTVAIGDGGNELGMGPLEDLVARYVPFGNSIKTATPSDICFVAGTSDWGSLALAMALGLSWSREEHQKLSHILQERGIRDGVTGEAGPTLDGIPIERTYELIDEMKKLILLEQE
;
A
#
# COMPACT_ATOMS: atom_id res chain seq x y z
N MET A 1 -3.46 11.98 -4.20
CA MET A 1 -2.10 12.52 -4.44
C MET A 1 -2.13 13.99 -4.84
N ARG A 2 -1.10 14.76 -4.48
CA ARG A 2 -1.07 16.24 -4.60
C ARG A 2 -0.17 16.80 -5.72
N ASN A 3 0.39 15.94 -6.59
CA ASN A 3 1.34 16.35 -7.64
C ASN A 3 2.52 17.19 -7.10
N LEU A 4 3.07 16.77 -5.95
CA LEU A 4 4.23 17.39 -5.33
C LEU A 4 5.46 16.58 -5.69
N GLN A 5 6.53 17.26 -6.10
CA GLN A 5 7.81 16.62 -6.33
C GLN A 5 8.42 16.22 -4.98
N MET A 6 8.56 14.90 -4.75
CA MET A 6 9.30 14.38 -3.61
C MET A 6 10.80 14.54 -3.83
N ASP A 7 11.52 14.79 -2.75
CA ASP A 7 12.98 14.74 -2.73
C ASP A 7 13.46 13.32 -3.05
N PRO A 8 14.20 13.10 -4.15
CA PRO A 8 14.67 11.77 -4.53
C PRO A 8 15.48 11.07 -3.44
N ALA A 9 16.16 11.81 -2.56
CA ALA A 9 16.91 11.24 -1.44
C ALA A 9 16.01 10.56 -0.39
N LYS A 10 14.69 10.81 -0.44
CA LYS A 10 13.68 10.21 0.45
C LYS A 10 12.94 9.04 -0.19
N ILE A 11 13.27 8.67 -1.43
CA ILE A 11 12.68 7.55 -2.15
C ILE A 11 13.75 6.46 -2.26
N ALA A 12 13.51 5.30 -1.65
CA ALA A 12 14.43 4.16 -1.76
C ALA A 12 14.23 3.45 -3.11
N PRO A 13 15.28 3.28 -3.94
CA PRO A 13 15.16 2.63 -5.25
C PRO A 13 15.15 1.09 -5.09
N LEU A 14 14.21 0.53 -4.33
CA LEU A 14 14.22 -0.90 -3.97
C LEU A 14 14.18 -1.86 -5.16
N HIS A 15 13.67 -1.41 -6.33
CA HIS A 15 13.67 -2.20 -7.56
C HIS A 15 15.08 -2.62 -7.99
N THR A 16 16.10 -1.82 -7.71
CA THR A 16 17.49 -2.13 -8.10
C THR A 16 18.04 -3.36 -7.38
N LEU A 17 17.44 -3.78 -6.26
CA LEU A 17 17.80 -5.02 -5.57
C LEU A 17 17.40 -6.28 -6.32
N SER A 18 16.49 -6.16 -7.29
CA SER A 18 15.98 -7.29 -8.09
C SER A 18 16.49 -7.31 -9.52
N GLU A 19 17.16 -6.24 -9.96
CA GLU A 19 17.68 -6.12 -11.33
C GLU A 19 18.78 -7.14 -11.60
N GLY A 20 18.57 -8.01 -12.58
CA GLY A 20 19.58 -8.98 -13.03
C GLY A 20 19.56 -10.34 -12.33
N ASP A 21 18.86 -10.48 -11.21
CA ASP A 21 18.90 -11.70 -10.38
C ASP A 21 17.72 -12.66 -10.60
N GLY A 22 16.81 -12.35 -11.53
CA GLY A 22 15.64 -13.18 -11.83
C GLY A 22 14.64 -13.32 -10.67
N VAL A 23 14.76 -12.45 -9.66
CA VAL A 23 13.88 -12.41 -8.49
C VAL A 23 12.50 -11.93 -8.90
N LYS A 24 11.46 -12.64 -8.47
CA LYS A 24 10.09 -12.21 -8.70
C LYS A 24 9.72 -11.01 -7.83
N THR A 25 9.16 -9.99 -8.47
CA THR A 25 8.77 -8.73 -7.84
C THR A 25 7.25 -8.62 -7.71
N VAL A 26 6.79 -8.26 -6.51
CA VAL A 26 5.38 -8.01 -6.23
C VAL A 26 5.25 -6.59 -5.71
N ALA A 27 4.35 -5.81 -6.31
CA ALA A 27 4.04 -4.45 -5.91
C ALA A 27 2.57 -4.35 -5.50
N ILE A 28 2.30 -3.48 -4.53
CA ILE A 28 0.96 -3.15 -4.06
C ILE A 28 0.90 -1.62 -4.00
N GLY A 29 -0.11 -1.03 -4.62
CA GLY A 29 -0.32 0.42 -4.61
C GLY A 29 -1.78 0.78 -4.77
N ASP A 30 -2.10 2.03 -4.50
CA ASP A 30 -3.46 2.58 -4.54
C ASP A 30 -3.55 3.88 -5.37
N GLY A 31 -2.42 4.52 -5.63
CA GLY A 31 -2.32 5.80 -6.31
C GLY A 31 -1.93 5.71 -7.79
N GLY A 32 -0.92 4.92 -8.13
CA GLY A 32 -0.30 4.88 -9.45
C GLY A 32 1.09 5.52 -9.55
N ASN A 33 1.60 6.11 -8.48
CA ASN A 33 2.96 6.67 -8.41
C ASN A 33 3.94 5.80 -7.61
N GLU A 34 3.46 4.70 -7.06
CA GLU A 34 4.19 3.78 -6.21
C GLU A 34 5.11 2.86 -7.00
N LEU A 35 6.18 2.43 -6.36
CA LEU A 35 7.16 1.53 -6.96
C LEU A 35 6.49 0.25 -7.48
N GLY A 36 6.72 -0.09 -8.75
CA GLY A 36 6.22 -1.31 -9.37
C GLY A 36 4.88 -1.17 -10.10
N MET A 37 4.20 -0.02 -10.01
CA MET A 37 2.94 0.22 -10.73
C MET A 37 3.10 0.55 -12.23
N GLY A 38 4.32 0.45 -12.78
CA GLY A 38 4.63 0.68 -14.19
C GLY A 38 3.73 -0.05 -15.20
N PRO A 39 3.28 -1.31 -14.97
CA PRO A 39 2.37 -1.98 -15.90
C PRO A 39 1.01 -1.30 -16.08
N LEU A 40 0.65 -0.39 -15.17
CA LEU A 40 -0.61 0.36 -15.19
C LEU A 40 -0.42 1.82 -15.63
N GLU A 41 0.77 2.21 -16.11
CA GLU A 41 1.10 3.63 -16.35
C GLU A 41 0.14 4.34 -17.30
N ASP A 42 -0.37 3.65 -18.33
CA ASP A 42 -1.32 4.20 -19.30
C ASP A 42 -2.70 4.43 -18.69
N LEU A 43 -3.12 3.54 -17.79
CA LEU A 43 -4.38 3.66 -17.05
C LEU A 43 -4.26 4.80 -16.03
N VAL A 44 -3.14 4.88 -15.32
CA VAL A 44 -2.85 5.97 -14.38
C VAL A 44 -2.87 7.30 -15.12
N ALA A 45 -2.15 7.42 -16.24
CA ALA A 45 -2.11 8.62 -17.06
C ALA A 45 -3.50 9.12 -17.49
N ARG A 46 -4.40 8.18 -17.79
CA ARG A 46 -5.74 8.47 -18.31
C ARG A 46 -6.77 8.79 -17.23
N TYR A 47 -6.74 8.07 -16.11
CA TYR A 47 -7.84 8.05 -15.15
C TYR A 47 -7.51 8.64 -13.78
N VAL A 48 -6.23 8.75 -13.41
CA VAL A 48 -5.83 9.33 -12.12
C VAL A 48 -5.62 10.84 -12.27
N PRO A 49 -6.12 11.68 -11.35
CA PRO A 49 -5.80 13.11 -11.34
C PRO A 49 -4.29 13.36 -11.34
N PHE A 50 -3.82 14.20 -12.26
CA PHE A 50 -2.40 14.44 -12.53
C PHE A 50 -1.62 13.21 -13.01
N GLY A 51 -2.29 12.13 -13.41
CA GLY A 51 -1.70 10.83 -13.74
C GLY A 51 -0.50 10.90 -14.67
N ASN A 52 -0.57 11.72 -15.72
CA ASN A 52 0.53 11.87 -16.66
C ASN A 52 1.82 12.41 -16.02
N SER A 53 1.71 13.19 -14.94
CA SER A 53 2.84 13.75 -14.21
C SER A 53 3.35 12.83 -13.10
N ILE A 54 2.45 12.05 -12.48
CA ILE A 54 2.77 11.28 -11.27
C ILE A 54 3.03 9.80 -11.53
N LYS A 55 2.64 9.28 -12.69
CA LYS A 55 2.78 7.85 -13.01
C LYS A 55 4.24 7.41 -12.84
N THR A 56 4.42 6.23 -12.26
CA THR A 56 5.72 5.56 -12.31
C THR A 56 5.86 4.74 -13.59
N ALA A 57 7.09 4.59 -14.07
CA ALA A 57 7.44 3.66 -15.14
C ALA A 57 8.09 2.37 -14.59
N THR A 58 8.41 2.32 -13.29
CA THR A 58 9.12 1.17 -12.71
C THR A 58 8.19 -0.05 -12.66
N PRO A 59 8.55 -1.17 -13.31
CA PRO A 59 7.67 -2.33 -13.39
C PRO A 59 7.78 -3.26 -12.17
N SER A 60 6.79 -4.13 -12.02
CA SER A 60 6.86 -5.36 -11.23
C SER A 60 6.31 -6.53 -12.04
N ASP A 61 6.63 -7.77 -11.65
CA ASP A 61 6.05 -8.97 -12.25
C ASP A 61 4.57 -9.12 -11.93
N ILE A 62 4.20 -8.74 -10.70
CA ILE A 62 2.82 -8.76 -10.21
C ILE A 62 2.53 -7.40 -9.58
N CYS A 63 1.48 -6.74 -10.05
CA CYS A 63 1.04 -5.43 -9.55
C CYS A 63 -0.39 -5.55 -9.01
N PHE A 64 -0.56 -5.45 -7.70
CA PHE A 64 -1.86 -5.41 -7.03
C PHE A 64 -2.30 -3.96 -6.83
N VAL A 65 -3.58 -3.70 -7.12
CA VAL A 65 -4.24 -2.43 -6.80
C VAL A 65 -5.24 -2.69 -5.68
N ALA A 66 -5.24 -1.85 -4.66
CA ALA A 66 -6.18 -1.92 -3.55
C ALA A 66 -6.71 -0.53 -3.19
N GLY A 67 -7.75 -0.47 -2.36
CA GLY A 67 -8.29 0.81 -1.87
C GLY A 67 -7.30 1.56 -0.97
N THR A 68 -6.45 0.82 -0.25
CA THR A 68 -5.23 1.29 0.40
C THR A 68 -4.17 0.21 0.27
N SER A 69 -2.91 0.61 0.21
CA SER A 69 -1.78 -0.32 0.10
C SER A 69 -1.67 -1.25 1.32
N ASP A 70 -2.00 -0.78 2.52
CA ASP A 70 -2.06 -1.60 3.73
C ASP A 70 -3.11 -2.71 3.62
N TRP A 71 -4.31 -2.41 3.12
CA TRP A 71 -5.37 -3.43 2.97
C TRP A 71 -4.95 -4.50 1.98
N GLY A 72 -4.38 -4.09 0.83
CA GLY A 72 -3.85 -5.04 -0.16
C GLY A 72 -2.73 -5.91 0.41
N SER A 73 -1.83 -5.31 1.19
CA SER A 73 -0.72 -6.02 1.84
C SER A 73 -1.20 -7.05 2.85
N LEU A 74 -2.17 -6.70 3.68
CA LEU A 74 -2.74 -7.60 4.67
C LEU A 74 -3.55 -8.72 4.02
N ALA A 75 -4.32 -8.42 2.98
CA ALA A 75 -5.04 -9.45 2.21
C ALA A 75 -4.05 -10.46 1.60
N LEU A 76 -2.97 -9.99 0.97
CA LEU A 76 -1.93 -10.86 0.42
C LEU A 76 -1.26 -11.70 1.52
N ALA A 77 -0.89 -11.08 2.65
CA ALA A 77 -0.27 -11.78 3.77
C ALA A 77 -1.19 -12.90 4.31
N MET A 78 -2.47 -12.62 4.51
CA MET A 78 -3.45 -13.61 4.98
C MET A 78 -3.68 -14.72 3.94
N ALA A 79 -3.74 -14.40 2.65
CA ALA A 79 -3.86 -15.40 1.57
C ALA A 79 -2.64 -16.34 1.52
N LEU A 80 -1.46 -15.86 1.94
CA LEU A 80 -0.25 -16.66 2.10
C LEU A 80 -0.18 -17.40 3.45
N GLY A 81 -1.24 -17.33 4.28
CA GLY A 81 -1.34 -18.03 5.56
C GLY A 81 -0.70 -17.28 6.74
N LEU A 82 -0.31 -16.02 6.59
CA LEU A 82 0.21 -15.22 7.69
C LEU A 82 -0.93 -14.75 8.61
N SER A 83 -0.67 -14.79 9.92
CA SER A 83 -1.63 -14.36 10.92
C SER A 83 -1.72 -12.84 11.02
N TRP A 84 -2.94 -12.33 11.17
CA TRP A 84 -3.22 -10.95 11.55
C TRP A 84 -3.64 -10.84 13.03
N SER A 85 -3.14 -9.81 13.72
CA SER A 85 -3.55 -9.43 15.07
C SER A 85 -3.92 -7.96 15.15
N ARG A 86 -5.19 -7.69 15.49
CA ARG A 86 -5.68 -6.33 15.76
C ARG A 86 -4.89 -5.66 16.90
N GLU A 87 -4.54 -6.41 17.95
CA GLU A 87 -3.81 -5.88 19.10
C GLU A 87 -2.40 -5.42 18.71
N GLU A 88 -1.70 -6.20 17.89
CA GLU A 88 -0.35 -5.85 17.41
C GLU A 88 -0.41 -4.61 16.50
N HIS A 89 -1.41 -4.53 15.62
CA HIS A 89 -1.58 -3.35 14.79
C HIS A 89 -1.97 -2.10 15.59
N GLN A 90 -2.80 -2.24 16.64
CA GLN A 90 -3.11 -1.13 17.54
C GLN A 90 -1.86 -0.61 18.25
N LYS A 91 -0.96 -1.50 18.71
CA LYS A 91 0.34 -1.12 19.29
C LYS A 91 1.20 -0.38 18.26
N LEU A 92 1.29 -0.89 17.03
CA LEU A 92 2.02 -0.22 15.95
C LEU A 92 1.44 1.17 15.67
N SER A 93 0.12 1.27 15.51
CA SER A 93 -0.58 2.54 15.29
C SER A 93 -0.31 3.55 16.41
N HIS A 94 -0.30 3.11 17.67
CA HIS A 94 0.04 3.97 18.80
C HIS A 94 1.49 4.48 18.72
N ILE A 95 2.45 3.59 18.43
CA ILE A 95 3.86 3.97 18.26
C ILE A 95 4.02 5.00 17.12
N LEU A 96 3.36 4.78 15.99
CA LEU A 96 3.41 5.72 14.85
C LEU A 96 2.86 7.10 15.23
N GLN A 97 1.76 7.13 15.98
CA GLN A 97 1.18 8.37 16.50
C GLN A 97 2.11 9.09 17.47
N GLU A 98 2.69 8.38 18.44
CA GLU A 98 3.66 8.95 19.40
C GLU A 98 4.91 9.49 18.71
N ARG A 99 5.32 8.87 17.60
CA ARG A 99 6.44 9.33 16.75
C ARG A 99 6.07 10.48 15.82
N GLY A 100 4.80 10.91 15.81
CA GLY A 100 4.32 11.99 14.96
C GLY A 100 4.26 11.63 13.48
N ILE A 101 4.14 10.35 13.15
CA ILE A 101 3.90 9.90 11.77
C ILE A 101 2.50 10.36 11.38
N ARG A 102 2.43 11.02 10.23
CA ARG A 102 1.22 11.68 9.73
C ARG A 102 0.58 10.85 8.64
N ASP A 103 -0.74 10.89 8.63
CA ASP A 103 -1.55 10.36 7.55
C ASP A 103 -1.36 11.19 6.27
N GLY A 104 -1.23 10.51 5.13
CA GLY A 104 -0.93 11.14 3.84
C GLY A 104 -2.05 12.05 3.30
N VAL A 105 -3.29 11.82 3.73
CA VAL A 105 -4.49 12.55 3.29
C VAL A 105 -4.81 13.68 4.26
N THR A 106 -4.93 13.41 5.56
CA THR A 106 -5.27 14.42 6.58
C THR A 106 -4.10 15.34 6.88
N GLY A 107 -2.87 14.83 6.75
CA GLY A 107 -1.66 15.56 7.13
C GLY A 107 -1.44 15.63 8.64
N GLU A 108 -2.25 14.97 9.47
CA GLU A 108 -2.12 14.97 10.93
C GLU A 108 -1.69 13.61 11.47
N ALA A 109 -1.08 13.61 12.65
CA ALA A 109 -0.84 12.37 13.39
C ALA A 109 -2.14 11.94 14.08
N GLY A 110 -2.51 10.68 13.96
CA GLY A 110 -3.74 10.16 14.55
C GLY A 110 -4.09 8.75 14.08
N PRO A 111 -5.22 8.21 14.56
CA PRO A 111 -5.67 6.86 14.24
C PRO A 111 -6.40 6.83 12.88
N THR A 112 -5.76 7.32 11.83
CA THR A 112 -6.28 7.28 10.46
C THR A 112 -5.26 6.63 9.51
N LEU A 113 -5.79 6.03 8.45
CA LEU A 113 -5.04 5.49 7.33
C LEU A 113 -5.68 6.02 6.05
N ASP A 114 -4.93 6.77 5.23
CA ASP A 114 -5.45 7.48 4.05
C ASP A 114 -6.72 8.30 4.31
N GLY A 115 -6.81 8.91 5.49
CA GLY A 115 -7.95 9.70 5.95
C GLY A 115 -9.15 8.87 6.38
N ILE A 116 -9.02 7.55 6.41
CA ILE A 116 -10.04 6.61 6.88
C ILE A 116 -9.77 6.31 8.36
N PRO A 117 -10.79 6.37 9.25
CA PRO A 117 -10.62 5.94 10.64
C PRO A 117 -10.11 4.51 10.72
N ILE A 118 -9.10 4.25 11.55
CA ILE A 118 -8.44 2.94 11.61
C ILE A 118 -9.38 1.80 12.00
N GLU A 119 -10.46 2.09 12.73
CA GLU A 119 -11.49 1.09 13.05
C GLU A 119 -12.15 0.50 11.80
N ARG A 120 -12.32 1.30 10.74
CA ARG A 120 -12.85 0.79 9.46
C ARG A 120 -11.89 -0.18 8.79
N THR A 121 -10.59 0.08 8.89
CA THR A 121 -9.55 -0.87 8.43
C THR A 121 -9.70 -2.20 9.15
N TYR A 122 -9.93 -2.19 10.46
CA TYR A 122 -10.06 -3.43 11.21
C TYR A 122 -11.33 -4.22 10.88
N GLU A 123 -12.47 -3.55 10.70
CA GLU A 123 -13.70 -4.20 10.22
C GLU A 123 -13.48 -4.93 8.89
N LEU A 124 -12.83 -4.26 7.94
CA LEU A 124 -12.52 -4.83 6.61
C LEU A 124 -11.59 -6.04 6.72
N ILE A 125 -10.56 -5.98 7.56
CA ILE A 125 -9.63 -7.11 7.74
C ILE A 125 -10.33 -8.30 8.40
N ASP A 126 -11.21 -8.07 9.38
CA ASP A 126 -11.99 -9.13 10.01
C ASP A 126 -12.96 -9.79 9.01
N GLU A 127 -13.50 -9.04 8.05
CA GLU A 127 -14.27 -9.57 6.91
C GLU A 127 -13.40 -10.38 5.95
N MET A 128 -12.25 -9.85 5.53
CA MET A 128 -11.30 -10.55 4.65
C MET A 128 -10.86 -11.89 5.26
N LYS A 129 -10.56 -11.91 6.56
CA LYS A 129 -10.16 -13.13 7.25
C LYS A 129 -11.23 -14.22 7.20
N LYS A 130 -12.51 -13.86 7.31
CA LYS A 130 -13.61 -14.82 7.18
C LYS A 130 -13.66 -15.42 5.78
N LEU A 131 -13.51 -14.60 4.74
CA LEU A 131 -13.53 -15.07 3.35
C LEU A 131 -12.36 -16.02 3.05
N ILE A 132 -11.15 -15.66 3.48
CA ILE A 132 -9.95 -16.47 3.23
C ILE A 132 -10.03 -17.83 3.96
N LEU A 133 -10.57 -17.85 5.19
CA LEU A 133 -10.75 -19.11 5.93
C LEU A 133 -11.82 -20.01 5.31
N LEU A 134 -12.89 -19.44 4.73
CA LEU A 134 -13.92 -20.20 4.03
C LEU A 134 -13.40 -20.88 2.75
N GLU A 135 -12.37 -20.32 2.10
CA GLU A 135 -11.78 -20.91 0.89
C GLU A 135 -10.75 -22.02 1.20
N GLN A 136 -10.40 -22.24 2.47
CA GLN A 136 -9.46 -23.29 2.90
C GLN A 136 -10.16 -24.56 3.41
N GLU A 137 -11.49 -24.57 3.48
CA GLU A 137 -12.32 -25.75 3.78
C GLU A 137 -12.79 -26.45 2.49
#